data_AF-A0A9X5XFL4-F1
#
_entry.id   AF-A0A9X5XFL4-F1
#
_cell.length_a   1.000
_cell.length_b   1.000
_cell.length_c   1.000
_cell.angle_alpha   90.00
_cell.angle_beta   90.00
_cell.angle_gamma   90.00
#
_symmetry.space_group_name_H-M   'P 1'
#
loop_
_entity.id
_entity.type
_entity.pdbx_description
1 polymer ?
#
loop_
_entity_poly.entity_id
_entity_poly.type
_entity_poly.pdbx_seq_one_letter_code
_entity_poly.pdbx_strand_id
1 'polypeptide(L)' 'MLRHTCASIMLEAGEPVVTLARWFGHSSPAITLGYYAHFMPEAGGKGRTAIDGLLGERGDRQAGRNSPDSPQAR' A
#
# COMPACT_ATOMS: atom_id res chain seq x y z
N MET A 1 -14.02 22.42 13.25
CA MET A 1 -14.78 21.59 12.30
C MET A 1 -14.17 21.55 10.89
N LEU A 2 -13.77 22.67 10.26
CA LEU A 2 -13.23 22.67 8.87
C LEU A 2 -11.97 21.80 8.63
N ARG A 3 -11.00 21.81 9.56
CA ARG A 3 -9.76 21.02 9.43
C ARG A 3 -10.03 19.52 9.33
N HIS A 4 -11.09 19.05 9.99
CA HIS A 4 -11.40 17.63 9.99
C HIS A 4 -12.01 17.18 8.66
N THR A 5 -12.97 17.95 8.14
CA THR A 5 -13.58 17.69 6.83
C THR A 5 -12.55 17.79 5.70
N CYS A 6 -11.66 18.78 5.75
CA CYS A 6 -10.59 18.94 4.78
C CYS A 6 -9.62 17.75 4.77
N ALA A 7 -9.21 17.26 5.94
CA ALA A 7 -8.37 16.08 6.05
C ALA A 7 -9.07 14.81 5.55
N SER A 8 -10.36 14.60 5.87
CA SER A 8 -11.13 13.45 5.36
C SER A 8 -11.17 13.42 3.84
N ILE A 9 -11.50 14.55 3.19
CA ILE A 9 -11.57 14.64 1.72
C ILE A 9 -10.20 14.38 1.08
N MET A 10 -9.12 14.94 1.64
CA MET A 10 -7.77 14.72 1.10
C MET A 10 -7.31 13.27 1.26
N LEU A 11 -7.68 12.59 2.36
CA LEU A 11 -7.38 11.18 2.55
C LEU A 11 -8.18 10.28 1.60
N GLU A 12 -9.45 10.62 1.34
CA GLU A 12 -10.26 9.94 0.34
C GLU A 12 -9.68 10.07 -1.07
N ALA A 13 -9.12 11.25 -1.39
CA ALA A 13 -8.41 11.49 -2.65
C ALA A 13 -7.09 10.70 -2.77
N GLY A 14 -6.68 9.99 -1.72
CA GLY A 14 -5.47 9.16 -1.68
C GLY A 14 -4.22 9.90 -1.22
N GLU A 15 -4.38 11.09 -0.63
CA GLU A 15 -3.25 11.91 -0.25
C GLU A 15 -2.55 11.37 1.02
N PRO A 16 -1.21 11.31 1.06
CA PRO A 16 -0.54 10.59 2.12
C PRO A 16 -0.64 11.34 3.45
N VAL A 17 -0.97 10.59 4.50
CA VAL A 17 -1.20 11.08 5.88
C VAL A 17 -0.03 11.92 6.40
N VAL A 18 1.20 11.60 5.99
CA VAL A 18 2.42 12.35 6.34
C VAL A 18 2.46 13.76 5.72
N THR A 19 1.95 13.94 4.50
CA THR A 19 1.83 15.25 3.84
C THR A 19 0.79 16.09 4.57
N LEU A 20 -0.36 15.50 4.92
CA LEU A 20 -1.40 16.18 5.68
C LEU A 20 -0.94 16.57 7.09
N ALA A 21 -0.25 15.67 7.80
CA ALA A 21 0.30 15.97 9.12
C ALA A 21 1.25 17.18 9.08
N ARG A 22 2.09 17.26 8.04
CA ARG A 22 3.00 18.38 7.80
C ARG A 22 2.27 19.69 7.49
N TRP A 23 1.17 19.65 6.73
CA TRP A 23 0.35 20.82 6.44
C TRP A 23 -0.45 21.32 7.66
N PHE A 24 -0.94 20.41 8.49
CA PHE A 24 -1.70 20.76 9.69
C PHE A 24 -0.84 21.11 10.91
N GLY A 25 0.50 21.12 10.75
CA GLY A 25 1.44 21.48 11.81
C GLY A 25 1.42 20.52 13.00
N HIS A 26 0.83 19.33 12.86
CA HIS A 26 0.87 18.31 13.89
C HIS A 26 2.16 17.50 13.73
N SER A 27 3.02 17.55 14.75
CA SER A 27 4.31 16.85 14.79
C SER A 27 4.21 15.32 14.77
N SER A 28 3.01 14.74 14.80
CA SER A 28 2.83 13.28 14.82
C SER A 28 1.81 12.81 13.77
N PRO A 29 2.30 12.23 12.65
CA PRO A 29 1.49 11.50 11.68
C PRO A 29 0.68 10.35 12.31
N ALA A 30 1.12 9.82 13.45
CA ALA A 30 0.42 8.76 14.18
C ALA A 30 -0.92 9.23 14.75
N ILE A 31 -1.02 10.49 15.19
CA ILE A 31 -2.29 11.06 15.69
C ILE A 31 -3.27 11.19 14.52
N THR A 32 -2.85 11.76 13.39
CA THR A 32 -3.67 11.87 12.19
C THR A 32 -4.12 10.49 11.70
N LEU A 33 -3.20 9.52 11.64
CA LEU A 33 -3.56 8.16 11.23
C LEU A 33 -4.59 7.53 12.18
N GLY A 34 -4.41 7.66 13.50
CA GLY A 34 -5.38 7.15 14.48
C GLY A 34 -6.78 7.75 14.33
N TYR A 35 -6.87 9.05 14.03
CA TYR A 35 -8.15 9.73 13.82
C TYR A 35 -8.82 9.41 12.49
N TYR A 36 -8.08 9.03 11.44
CA TYR A 36 -8.65 8.87 10.10
C TYR A 36 -8.57 7.46 9.51
N ALA A 37 -7.87 6.52 10.15
CA ALA A 37 -7.73 5.14 9.66
C ALA A 37 -9.07 4.47 9.34
N HIS A 38 -10.14 4.80 10.08
CA HIS A 38 -11.48 4.24 9.86
C HIS A 38 -12.17 4.74 8.57
N PHE A 39 -11.72 5.86 8.00
CA PHE A 39 -12.17 6.36 6.70
C PHE A 39 -11.40 5.74 5.52
N MET A 40 -10.41 4.89 5.82
CA MET A 40 -9.51 4.33 4.82
C MET A 40 -9.56 2.78 4.82
N PRO A 41 -10.75 2.16 4.64
CA PRO A 41 -10.90 0.71 4.75
C PRO A 41 -10.03 -0.08 3.74
N GLU A 42 -9.76 0.51 2.57
CA GLU A 42 -8.94 -0.08 1.50
C GLU A 42 -7.53 0.55 1.39
N ALA A 43 -7.09 1.32 2.39
CA ALA A 43 -5.73 1.84 2.40
C ALA A 43 -4.73 0.70 2.53
N GLY A 44 -4.08 0.38 1.41
CA GLY A 44 -3.17 -0.76 1.31
C GLY A 44 -3.49 -1.70 0.15
N GLY A 45 -4.67 -1.59 -0.48
CA GLY A 45 -5.05 -2.41 -1.63
C GLY A 45 -4.02 -2.33 -2.77
N LYS A 46 -3.60 -1.11 -3.14
CA LYS A 46 -2.53 -0.89 -4.14
C LYS A 46 -1.19 -1.50 -3.71
N GLY A 47 -0.85 -1.43 -2.42
CA GLY A 47 0.36 -2.04 -1.88
C GLY A 47 0.31 -3.56 -1.94
N ARG A 48 -0.82 -4.15 -1.55
CA ARG A 48 -1.09 -5.58 -1.67
C ARG A 48 -1.01 -6.04 -3.12
N THR A 49 -1.66 -5.36 -4.06
CA THR A 49 -1.54 -5.68 -5.49
C THR A 49 -0.11 -5.59 -6.01
N ALA A 50 0.68 -4.59 -5.59
CA ALA A 50 2.08 -4.49 -5.98
C ALA A 50 2.94 -5.62 -5.41
N ILE A 51 2.69 -6.03 -4.17
CA ILE A 51 3.38 -7.15 -3.51
C ILE A 51 2.96 -8.48 -4.16
N ASP A 52 1.67 -8.68 -4.44
CA ASP A 52 1.13 -9.85 -5.12
C ASP A 52 1.73 -9.98 -6.53
N GLY A 53 1.84 -8.88 -7.29
CA GLY A 53 2.51 -8.88 -8.59
C GLY A 53 3.99 -9.22 -8.51
N LEU A 54 4.71 -8.64 -7.53
CA LEU A 54 6.14 -8.90 -7.32
C LEU A 54 6.42 -10.34 -6.86
N LEU A 55 5.55 -10.92 -6.02
CA LEU A 55 5.65 -12.30 -5.54
C LEU A 55 5.18 -13.30 -6.61
N GLY A 56 4.12 -12.99 -7.36
CA GLY A 56 3.63 -13.79 -8.49
C GLY A 56 4.68 -13.92 -9.59
N GLU A 57 5.30 -12.80 -10.00
CA GLU A 57 6.42 -12.78 -10.95
C GLU A 57 7.61 -13.65 -10.49
N ARG A 58 7.91 -13.66 -9.18
CA ARG A 58 8.98 -14.50 -8.62
C ARG A 58 8.60 -15.98 -8.57
N GLY A 59 7.35 -16.28 -8.23
CA GLY A 59 6.82 -17.65 -8.18
C GLY A 59 6.87 -18.34 -9.53
N ASP A 60 6.43 -17.65 -10.60
CA ASP A 60 6.48 -18.17 -11.97
C ASP A 60 7.91 -18.43 -12.45
N ARG A 61 8.83 -17.50 -12.15
CA ARG A 61 10.24 -17.61 -12.55
C ARG A 61 11.00 -18.72 -11.80
N GLN A 62 10.59 -19.05 -10.57
CA GLN A 62 11.12 -20.20 -9.83
C GLN A 62 10.48 -21.52 -10.25
N ALA A 63 9.17 -21.56 -10.51
CA ALA A 63 8.49 -22.77 -10.99
C ALA A 63 9.08 -23.28 -12.31
N GLY A 64 9.42 -22.38 -13.24
CA GLY A 64 10.05 -22.76 -14.52
C GLY A 64 11.48 -23.30 -14.42
N ARG A 65 12.23 -22.98 -13.35
CA ARG A 65 13.59 -23.51 -13.12
C ARG A 65 13.61 -24.84 -12.38
N ASN A 66 12.54 -25.17 -11.67
CA ASN A 66 12.49 -26.30 -10.74
C ASN A 66 11.69 -27.49 -11.30
N SER A 67 11.22 -27.41 -12.56
CA SER A 67 10.55 -28.52 -13.24
C SER A 67 11.47 -29.74 -13.29
N PRO A 68 11.05 -30.91 -12.75
CA PRO A 68 11.85 -32.14 -12.75
C PRO A 68 12.10 -32.73 -14.15
N ASP A 69 11.41 -32.22 -15.17
CA ASP A 69 11.33 -32.81 -16.50
C ASP A 69 12.13 -32.02 -17.54
N SER A 70 13.37 -31.66 -17.19
CA SER A 70 14.34 -31.24 -18.19
C SER A 70 14.87 -32.49 -18.89
N PRO A 71 14.60 -32.72 -20.19
CA PRO A 71 15.22 -33.83 -20.89
C PRO A 71 16.73 -33.58 -20.89
N GLN A 72 17.48 -34.44 -20.21
CA GLN A 72 18.93 -34.49 -20.32
C GLN A 72 19.24 -34.87 -21.77
N ALA A 73 19.50 -33.88 -22.60
CA ALA A 73 19.96 -34.07 -23.96
C ALA A 73 21.27 -34.88 -23.90
N ARG A 74 21.19 -36.11 -24.40
CA ARG A 74 22.33 -37.00 -24.63
C ARG A 74 23.02 -36.67 -25.94
#